data_AF-A0A1Q8KP35-F1
#
_entry.id   AF-A0A1Q8KP35-F1
#
_cell.length_a   1.000
_cell.length_b   1.000
_cell.length_c   1.000
_cell.angle_alpha   90.00
_cell.angle_beta   90.00
_cell.angle_gamma   90.00
#
_symmetry.space_group_name_H-M   'P 1'
#
loop_
_entity.id
_entity.type
_entity.pdbx_description
1 polymer ?
#
loop_
_entity_poly.entity_id
_entity_poly.type
_entity_poly.pdbx_seq_one_letter_code
_entity_poly.pdbx_strand_id
1 'polypeptide(L)'
;MRTDRTPTGAERRRGALLVVLAVAAVVFTPVPAHAEGTRQDGPAGPPFSVDGGNWSGYVVTGSGFRSVSARWTVPDVACTAGATPFAPWVGIDGYGSSTVQQTGVATTCVGGEPVHRAWFEIAPAPAVYHSMTVRTGDEIAAEVVRSGDAYTMTIRNLTRGDSRSVVRTHAAANVSAEVVLEAQQGAFPRFGSVRFTGATVDGESMGARSATAIDATDGKGFMTATGRMSGDAFTIRQLRG
;
A
#
# COMPACT_ATOMS: atom_id res chain seq x y z
N MET A 1 20.27 77.20 0.56
CA MET A 1 20.61 76.57 1.87
C MET A 1 19.41 75.79 2.37
N ARG A 2 19.31 74.50 2.00
CA ARG A 2 18.84 73.34 2.79
C ARG A 2 18.68 72.17 1.82
N THR A 3 19.59 71.23 1.96
CA THR A 3 19.54 69.86 1.42
C THR A 3 18.48 69.06 2.15
N ASP A 4 17.77 68.17 1.46
CA ASP A 4 17.51 66.84 2.04
C ASP A 4 17.36 65.78 0.96
N ARG A 5 18.05 64.66 1.21
CA ARG A 5 18.14 63.46 0.39
C ARG A 5 17.03 62.49 0.80
N THR A 6 16.40 61.83 -0.16
CA THR A 6 15.55 60.64 0.09
C THR A 6 16.21 59.42 -0.58
N PRO A 7 16.17 58.23 0.07
CA PRO A 7 17.18 57.20 -0.13
C PRO A 7 16.79 56.13 -1.16
N THR A 8 17.84 55.46 -1.61
CA THR A 8 17.93 54.25 -2.45
C THR A 8 16.95 53.15 -2.07
N GLY A 9 16.09 52.76 -3.02
CA GLY A 9 15.29 51.54 -2.97
C GLY A 9 16.12 50.32 -3.34
N ALA A 10 16.25 49.39 -2.39
CA ALA A 10 16.96 48.13 -2.55
C ALA A 10 16.25 47.18 -3.53
N GLU A 11 17.03 46.59 -4.44
CA GLU A 11 16.64 45.48 -5.31
C GLU A 11 16.14 44.28 -4.49
N ARG A 12 14.88 43.90 -4.69
CA ARG A 12 14.40 42.57 -4.26
C ARG A 12 14.85 41.54 -5.30
N ARG A 13 15.97 40.89 -5.03
CA ARG A 13 16.37 39.64 -5.70
C ARG A 13 15.28 38.59 -5.49
N ARG A 14 14.57 38.24 -6.56
CA ARG A 14 13.70 37.05 -6.61
C ARG A 14 14.58 35.81 -6.60
N GLY A 15 14.83 35.24 -5.42
CA GLY A 15 15.39 33.90 -5.31
C GLY A 15 14.35 32.88 -5.74
N ALA A 16 14.49 32.33 -6.95
CA ALA A 16 13.73 31.16 -7.35
C ALA A 16 14.28 29.94 -6.57
N LEU A 17 13.50 29.44 -5.62
CA LEU A 17 13.80 28.18 -4.94
C LEU A 17 13.55 27.04 -5.94
N LEU A 18 14.62 26.49 -6.51
CA LEU A 18 14.58 25.24 -7.26
C LEU A 18 14.26 24.10 -6.28
N VAL A 19 12.98 23.75 -6.17
CA VAL A 19 12.56 22.49 -5.56
C VAL A 19 12.88 21.39 -6.57
N VAL A 20 14.00 20.71 -6.38
CA VAL A 20 14.32 19.48 -7.11
C VAL A 20 13.39 18.39 -6.57
N LEU A 21 12.28 18.16 -7.25
CA LEU A 21 11.42 16.99 -7.03
C LEU A 21 12.18 15.75 -7.52
N ALA A 22 12.91 15.09 -6.62
CA ALA A 22 13.37 13.74 -6.87
C ALA A 22 12.15 12.82 -6.94
N VAL A 23 11.70 12.51 -8.16
CA VAL A 23 10.73 11.44 -8.40
C VAL A 23 11.50 10.13 -8.27
N ALA A 24 11.56 9.57 -7.06
CA ALA A 24 11.92 8.18 -6.90
C ALA A 24 10.80 7.34 -7.54
N ALA A 25 11.06 6.79 -8.72
CA ALA A 25 10.21 5.76 -9.29
C ALA A 25 10.27 4.56 -8.34
N VAL A 26 9.18 4.31 -7.61
CA VAL A 26 9.04 3.08 -6.85
C VAL A 26 8.74 2.00 -7.88
N VAL A 27 9.78 1.25 -8.26
CA VAL A 27 9.61 0.05 -9.07
C VAL A 27 9.15 -1.04 -8.11
N PHE A 28 7.85 -1.28 -8.05
CA PHE A 28 7.30 -2.46 -7.40
C PHE A 28 7.70 -3.67 -8.25
N THR A 29 8.63 -4.48 -7.73
CA THR A 29 9.05 -5.69 -8.42
C THR A 29 7.91 -6.70 -8.33
N PRO A 30 7.48 -7.30 -9.46
CA PRO A 30 6.50 -8.39 -9.40
C PRO A 30 7.04 -9.49 -8.49
N VAL A 31 6.21 -9.95 -7.56
CA VAL A 31 6.53 -11.04 -6.65
C VAL A 31 6.77 -12.30 -7.50
N PRO A 32 7.84 -13.09 -7.27
CA PRO A 32 7.97 -14.39 -7.93
C PRO A 32 6.75 -15.26 -7.63
N ALA A 33 6.33 -16.06 -8.61
CA ALA A 33 5.20 -16.99 -8.44
C ALA A 33 5.41 -17.85 -7.18
N HIS A 34 4.50 -17.71 -6.21
CA HIS A 34 4.53 -18.49 -4.98
C HIS A 34 4.31 -19.99 -5.30
N ALA A 35 5.22 -20.84 -4.83
CA ALA A 35 4.99 -22.29 -4.82
C ALA A 35 3.87 -22.60 -3.79
N GLU A 36 2.94 -23.48 -4.14
CA GLU A 36 1.90 -23.95 -3.23
C GLU A 36 2.54 -24.59 -1.98
N GLY A 37 2.53 -23.87 -0.86
CA GLY A 37 3.02 -24.36 0.43
C GLY A 37 2.03 -25.36 1.03
N THR A 38 2.48 -26.59 1.24
CA THR A 38 1.75 -27.58 2.05
C THR A 38 1.65 -27.09 3.51
N ARG A 39 0.47 -27.21 4.13
CA ARG A 39 0.28 -26.92 5.56
C ARG A 39 1.25 -27.78 6.38
N GLN A 40 2.11 -27.15 7.16
CA GLN A 40 2.88 -27.83 8.20
C GLN A 40 2.21 -27.64 9.56
N ASP A 41 1.58 -28.69 10.06
CA ASP A 41 1.15 -28.80 11.45
C ASP A 41 2.38 -29.14 12.33
N GLY A 42 3.00 -28.10 12.92
CA GLY A 42 4.10 -28.19 13.88
C GLY A 42 3.76 -27.52 15.23
N PRO A 43 4.51 -27.78 16.32
CA PRO A 43 4.13 -27.38 17.67
C PRO A 43 4.20 -25.86 17.88
N ALA A 44 3.32 -25.35 18.77
CA ALA A 44 2.98 -23.94 18.97
C ALA A 44 4.16 -23.00 19.30
N GLY A 45 4.81 -22.47 18.27
CA GLY A 45 5.38 -21.11 18.26
C GLY A 45 4.30 -20.09 17.88
N PRO A 46 4.58 -18.76 17.88
CA PRO A 46 3.60 -17.80 17.36
C PRO A 46 3.23 -18.22 15.93
N PRO A 47 1.94 -18.28 15.56
CA PRO A 47 1.51 -18.90 14.31
C PRO A 47 1.87 -17.97 13.15
N PHE A 48 3.09 -18.09 12.64
CA PHE A 48 3.48 -17.43 11.41
C PHE A 48 2.68 -18.00 10.24
N SER A 49 2.31 -17.13 9.32
CA SER A 49 1.51 -17.48 8.16
C SER A 49 2.39 -18.00 7.01
N VAL A 50 1.79 -18.23 5.84
CA VAL A 50 2.55 -18.57 4.63
C VAL A 50 3.55 -17.45 4.32
N ASP A 51 4.73 -17.79 3.81
CA ASP A 51 5.71 -16.80 3.37
C ASP A 51 5.14 -15.96 2.22
N GLY A 52 4.99 -14.65 2.46
CA GLY A 52 4.49 -13.68 1.49
C GLY A 52 5.58 -12.83 0.83
N GLY A 53 6.86 -13.13 1.08
CA GLY A 53 7.97 -12.33 0.58
C GLY A 53 7.92 -10.88 1.07
N ASN A 54 7.64 -9.93 0.19
CA ASN A 54 7.45 -8.51 0.52
C ASN A 54 6.05 -8.17 1.05
N TRP A 55 5.10 -9.11 1.05
CA TRP A 55 3.70 -8.85 1.39
C TRP A 55 3.29 -9.52 2.70
N SER A 56 2.43 -8.82 3.44
CA SER A 56 1.74 -9.33 4.62
C SER A 56 0.25 -9.05 4.50
N GLY A 57 -0.62 -9.97 4.90
CA GLY A 57 -2.07 -9.78 4.86
C GLY A 57 -2.81 -11.03 4.42
N TYR A 58 -3.90 -10.84 3.66
CA TYR A 58 -4.71 -11.96 3.19
C TYR A 58 -4.85 -11.97 1.67
N VAL A 59 -4.83 -13.18 1.12
CA VAL A 59 -5.06 -13.48 -0.29
C VAL A 59 -6.18 -14.50 -0.40
N VAL A 60 -7.11 -14.28 -1.32
CA VAL A 60 -8.07 -15.29 -1.77
C VAL A 60 -7.67 -15.72 -3.18
N THR A 61 -7.42 -17.01 -3.39
CA THR A 61 -7.12 -17.58 -4.72
C THR A 61 -8.35 -18.24 -5.32
N GLY A 62 -8.42 -18.30 -6.65
CA GLY A 62 -9.58 -18.80 -7.38
C GLY A 62 -9.56 -18.35 -8.83
N SER A 63 -10.73 -18.01 -9.38
CA SER A 63 -10.83 -17.47 -10.73
C SER A 63 -12.01 -16.51 -10.85
N GLY A 64 -11.87 -15.53 -11.74
CA GLY A 64 -12.95 -14.62 -12.09
C GLY A 64 -13.32 -13.61 -11.02
N PHE A 65 -12.40 -13.24 -10.12
CA PHE A 65 -12.63 -12.18 -9.13
C PHE A 65 -13.12 -10.89 -9.80
N ARG A 66 -14.08 -10.24 -9.15
CA ARG A 66 -14.78 -9.04 -9.66
C ARG A 66 -14.62 -7.85 -8.75
N SER A 67 -14.49 -8.04 -7.44
CA SER A 67 -14.17 -6.92 -6.57
C SER A 67 -13.38 -7.31 -5.35
N VAL A 68 -12.59 -6.35 -4.87
CA VAL A 68 -11.95 -6.38 -3.57
C VAL A 68 -12.01 -4.99 -2.96
N SER A 69 -12.25 -4.91 -1.65
CA SER A 69 -12.22 -3.64 -0.94
C SER A 69 -11.75 -3.82 0.49
N ALA A 70 -11.20 -2.75 1.07
CA ALA A 70 -10.87 -2.68 2.49
C ALA A 70 -10.73 -1.22 2.93
N ARG A 71 -10.68 -1.03 4.25
CA ARG A 71 -10.39 0.25 4.90
C ARG A 71 -9.29 0.11 5.91
N TRP A 72 -8.50 1.16 6.06
CA TRP A 72 -7.46 1.27 7.09
C TRP A 72 -7.26 2.72 7.49
N THR A 73 -6.67 2.92 8.67
CA THR A 73 -6.12 4.22 9.07
C THR A 73 -4.68 4.31 8.58
N VAL A 74 -4.29 5.43 7.96
CA VAL A 74 -2.89 5.68 7.57
C VAL A 74 -2.02 5.62 8.84
N PRO A 75 -1.08 4.66 8.93
CA PRO A 75 -0.34 4.45 10.17
C PRO A 75 0.63 5.59 10.43
N ASP A 76 0.93 5.78 11.70
CA ASP A 76 2.07 6.59 12.10
C ASP A 76 3.36 5.79 11.87
N VAL A 77 4.26 6.37 11.08
CA VAL A 77 5.47 5.69 10.62
C VAL A 77 6.69 6.47 11.11
N ALA A 78 7.49 5.83 11.95
CA ALA A 78 8.75 6.42 12.39
C ALA A 78 9.81 6.24 11.29
N CYS A 79 10.19 7.35 10.68
CA CYS A 79 11.18 7.38 9.60
C CYS A 79 12.60 7.22 10.13
N THR A 80 13.12 6.00 10.03
CA THR A 80 14.53 5.67 10.36
C THR A 80 15.40 5.65 9.11
N ALA A 81 16.72 5.81 9.27
CA ALA A 81 17.66 5.67 8.18
C ALA A 81 17.52 4.27 7.53
N GLY A 82 17.45 4.22 6.20
CA GLY A 82 17.28 2.97 5.45
C GLY A 82 15.84 2.46 5.30
N ALA A 83 14.84 3.19 5.82
CA ALA A 83 13.43 2.86 5.61
C ALA A 83 13.08 2.83 4.11
N THR A 84 12.46 1.74 3.66
CA THR A 84 11.97 1.63 2.28
C THR A 84 10.51 2.07 2.18
N PRO A 85 10.01 2.35 0.96
CA PRO A 85 8.60 2.63 0.76
C PRO A 85 7.71 1.50 1.30
N PHE A 86 6.61 1.91 1.90
CA PHE A 86 5.65 1.05 2.59
C PHE A 86 4.24 1.38 2.12
N ALA A 87 3.41 0.38 1.80
CA ALA A 87 2.08 0.63 1.25
C ALA A 87 1.03 -0.41 1.71
N PRO A 88 -0.01 0.00 2.45
CA PRO A 88 -1.28 -0.72 2.47
C PRO A 88 -2.06 -0.51 1.16
N TRP A 89 -2.61 -1.60 0.60
CA TRP A 89 -3.37 -1.58 -0.64
C TRP A 89 -4.34 -2.76 -0.78
N VAL A 90 -5.22 -2.66 -1.78
CA VAL A 90 -6.10 -3.75 -2.23
C VAL A 90 -5.94 -3.97 -3.73
N GLY A 91 -6.04 -5.23 -4.18
CA GLY A 91 -5.77 -5.58 -5.57
C GLY A 91 -6.41 -6.88 -6.06
N ILE A 92 -6.60 -6.98 -7.37
CA ILE A 92 -6.92 -8.21 -8.09
C ILE A 92 -5.67 -8.63 -8.86
N ASP A 93 -5.41 -9.94 -8.88
CA ASP A 93 -4.16 -10.55 -9.38
C ASP A 93 -2.92 -10.19 -8.54
N GLY A 94 -1.76 -10.75 -8.88
CA GLY A 94 -0.48 -10.58 -8.16
C GLY A 94 0.01 -11.89 -7.56
N TYR A 95 -0.82 -12.54 -6.76
CA TYR A 95 -0.56 -13.87 -6.21
C TYR A 95 -0.91 -14.96 -7.22
N GLY A 96 0.13 -15.59 -7.79
CA GLY A 96 -0.03 -16.64 -8.80
C GLY A 96 -0.25 -16.13 -10.22
N SER A 97 -0.05 -14.82 -10.46
CA SER A 97 -0.09 -14.20 -11.79
C SER A 97 0.99 -13.12 -11.94
N SER A 98 1.21 -12.63 -13.16
CA SER A 98 2.28 -11.67 -13.48
C SER A 98 1.82 -10.22 -13.58
N THR A 99 0.55 -9.97 -13.30
CA THR A 99 -0.07 -8.63 -13.34
C THR A 99 -0.74 -8.38 -11.99
N VAL A 100 -1.02 -7.13 -11.66
CA VAL A 100 -1.88 -6.78 -10.52
C VAL A 100 -2.55 -5.45 -10.82
N GLN A 101 -3.84 -5.34 -10.49
CA GLN A 101 -4.63 -4.13 -10.64
C GLN A 101 -5.03 -3.65 -9.25
N GLN A 102 -4.46 -2.54 -8.81
CA GLN A 102 -4.41 -2.20 -7.39
C GLN A 102 -4.42 -0.70 -7.11
N THR A 103 -4.80 -0.35 -5.89
CA THR A 103 -4.75 1.03 -5.38
C THR A 103 -4.50 1.05 -3.88
N GLY A 104 -3.78 2.06 -3.42
CA GLY A 104 -3.41 2.20 -2.03
C GLY A 104 -2.74 3.53 -1.70
N VAL A 105 -2.10 3.57 -0.54
CA VAL A 105 -1.32 4.72 -0.08
C VAL A 105 0.10 4.28 0.17
N ALA A 106 1.05 4.83 -0.59
CA ALA A 106 2.47 4.66 -0.30
C ALA A 106 2.91 5.68 0.75
N THR A 107 3.75 5.26 1.68
CA THR A 107 4.46 6.09 2.65
C THR A 107 5.94 6.03 2.34
N THR A 108 6.55 7.19 2.14
CA THR A 108 7.99 7.36 1.92
C THR A 108 8.56 8.31 2.94
N CYS A 109 9.82 8.14 3.37
CA CYS A 109 10.46 9.05 4.31
C CYS A 109 11.28 10.12 3.57
N VAL A 110 10.95 11.40 3.79
CA VAL A 110 11.66 12.54 3.20
C VAL A 110 12.08 13.49 4.31
N GLY A 111 13.39 13.73 4.46
CA GLY A 111 13.91 14.60 5.51
C GLY A 111 13.64 14.12 6.94
N GLY A 112 13.42 12.81 7.13
CA GLY A 112 13.08 12.23 8.44
C GLY A 112 11.57 12.22 8.76
N GLU A 113 10.72 12.68 7.84
CA GLU A 113 9.27 12.75 8.04
C GLU A 113 8.53 11.85 7.03
N PRO A 114 7.40 11.23 7.43
CA PRO A 114 6.59 10.42 6.52
C PRO A 114 5.83 11.31 5.52
N VAL A 115 5.86 10.89 4.26
CA VAL A 115 5.11 11.49 3.15
C VAL A 115 4.20 10.43 2.55
N HIS A 116 2.90 10.66 2.63
CA HIS A 116 1.87 9.74 2.14
C HIS A 116 1.34 10.18 0.78
N ARG A 117 1.24 9.25 -0.17
CA ARG A 117 0.71 9.50 -1.50
C ARG A 117 -0.23 8.39 -1.92
N ALA A 118 -1.46 8.75 -2.27
CA ALA A 118 -2.42 7.83 -2.89
C ALA A 118 -2.02 7.52 -4.33
N TRP A 119 -2.23 6.29 -4.78
CA TRP A 119 -1.84 5.84 -6.11
C TRP A 119 -2.77 4.73 -6.64
N PHE A 120 -2.69 4.50 -7.95
CA PHE A 120 -3.20 3.29 -8.59
C PHE A 120 -2.11 2.67 -9.47
N GLU A 121 -2.19 1.38 -9.74
CA GLU A 121 -1.25 0.67 -10.61
C GLU A 121 -1.94 -0.43 -11.40
N ILE A 122 -1.49 -0.60 -12.65
CA ILE A 122 -1.75 -1.78 -13.48
C ILE A 122 -0.38 -2.39 -13.75
N ALA A 123 0.11 -3.23 -12.85
CA ALA A 123 1.43 -3.82 -12.97
C ALA A 123 1.50 -4.74 -14.22
N PRO A 124 2.64 -4.76 -14.93
CA PRO A 124 3.97 -4.27 -14.52
C PRO A 124 4.25 -2.79 -14.84
N ALA A 125 3.27 -2.00 -15.28
CA ALA A 125 3.49 -0.57 -15.44
C ALA A 125 3.67 0.11 -14.07
N PRO A 126 4.53 1.14 -13.93
CA PRO A 126 4.74 1.81 -12.65
C PRO A 126 3.48 2.46 -12.09
N ALA A 127 3.38 2.50 -10.76
CA ALA A 127 2.34 3.22 -10.03
C ALA A 127 2.20 4.70 -10.46
N VAL A 128 0.94 5.15 -10.57
CA VAL A 128 0.57 6.53 -10.89
C VAL A 128 -0.04 7.18 -9.65
N TYR A 129 0.59 8.26 -9.18
CA TYR A 129 0.19 8.96 -7.97
C TYR A 129 -0.89 10.01 -8.24
N HIS A 130 -1.88 10.07 -7.35
CA HIS A 130 -2.93 11.06 -7.40
C HIS A 130 -2.53 12.38 -6.73
N SER A 131 -3.09 13.48 -7.22
CA SER A 131 -3.20 14.71 -6.42
C SER A 131 -4.37 14.54 -5.44
N MET A 132 -4.08 14.03 -4.25
CA MET A 132 -5.02 13.80 -3.15
C MET A 132 -4.26 14.01 -1.84
N THR A 133 -4.84 14.77 -0.91
CA THR A 133 -4.18 15.00 0.39
C THR A 133 -4.37 13.78 1.28
N VAL A 134 -3.28 13.23 1.79
CA VAL A 134 -3.26 12.12 2.75
C VAL A 134 -2.29 12.46 3.89
N ARG A 135 -2.69 12.22 5.14
CA ARG A 135 -1.82 12.34 6.32
C ARG A 135 -1.99 11.12 7.22
N THR A 136 -1.03 10.91 8.11
CA THR A 136 -1.15 10.02 9.27
C THR A 136 -2.49 10.22 9.98
N GLY A 137 -3.14 9.12 10.36
CA GLY A 137 -4.43 9.14 11.06
C GLY A 137 -5.67 9.25 10.16
N ASP A 138 -5.51 9.46 8.85
CA ASP A 138 -6.64 9.47 7.92
C ASP A 138 -7.24 8.08 7.74
N GLU A 139 -8.56 8.00 7.71
CA GLU A 139 -9.27 6.79 7.33
C GLU A 139 -9.39 6.71 5.80
N ILE A 140 -8.81 5.66 5.23
CA ILE A 140 -8.81 5.37 3.81
C ILE A 140 -9.76 4.22 3.54
N ALA A 141 -10.53 4.34 2.45
CA ALA A 141 -11.22 3.21 1.84
C ALA A 141 -10.71 3.02 0.41
N ALA A 142 -10.35 1.79 0.05
CA ALA A 142 -9.87 1.43 -1.26
C ALA A 142 -10.69 0.29 -1.83
N GLU A 143 -10.89 0.30 -3.15
CA GLU A 143 -11.68 -0.69 -3.87
C GLU A 143 -11.13 -0.86 -5.29
N VAL A 144 -11.11 -2.11 -5.75
CA VAL A 144 -10.96 -2.45 -7.17
C VAL A 144 -12.21 -3.21 -7.59
N VAL A 145 -12.85 -2.76 -8.67
CA VAL A 145 -13.99 -3.43 -9.31
C VAL A 145 -13.66 -3.73 -10.76
N ARG A 146 -13.88 -4.97 -11.17
CA ARG A 146 -13.67 -5.46 -12.54
C ARG A 146 -15.00 -5.69 -13.24
N SER A 147 -15.06 -5.28 -14.51
CA SER A 147 -16.14 -5.59 -15.46
C SER A 147 -15.54 -5.91 -16.84
N GLY A 148 -15.54 -7.19 -17.22
CA GLY A 148 -14.79 -7.66 -18.39
C GLY A 148 -13.30 -7.44 -18.17
N ASP A 149 -12.63 -6.73 -19.08
CA ASP A 149 -11.22 -6.37 -18.93
C ASP A 149 -11.02 -4.96 -18.31
N ALA A 150 -12.09 -4.28 -17.92
CA ALA A 150 -12.02 -2.97 -17.30
C ALA A 150 -11.93 -3.08 -15.77
N TYR A 151 -10.97 -2.38 -15.17
CA TYR A 151 -10.76 -2.28 -13.72
C TYR A 151 -10.96 -0.84 -13.30
N THR A 152 -11.95 -0.62 -12.46
CA THR A 152 -12.19 0.64 -11.74
C THR A 152 -11.47 0.56 -10.39
N MET A 153 -10.42 1.36 -10.23
CA MET A 153 -9.66 1.48 -8.99
C MET A 153 -10.05 2.79 -8.32
N THR A 154 -10.58 2.70 -7.10
CA THR A 154 -11.08 3.84 -6.34
C THR A 154 -10.41 3.91 -4.99
N ILE A 155 -9.93 5.09 -4.63
CA ILE A 155 -9.39 5.39 -3.30
C ILE A 155 -10.06 6.63 -2.74
N ARG A 156 -10.49 6.55 -1.48
CA ARG A 156 -11.24 7.58 -0.76
C ARG A 156 -10.53 7.90 0.53
N ASN A 157 -10.36 9.19 0.83
CA ASN A 157 -10.00 9.66 2.15
C ASN A 157 -11.30 10.04 2.87
N LEU A 158 -11.80 9.14 3.70
CA LEU A 158 -13.07 9.31 4.42
C LEU A 158 -12.99 10.46 5.43
N THR A 159 -11.83 10.66 6.05
CA THR A 159 -11.59 11.77 6.99
C THR A 159 -11.67 13.14 6.32
N ARG A 160 -11.32 13.24 5.02
CA ARG A 160 -11.31 14.51 4.28
C ARG A 160 -12.46 14.68 3.29
N GLY A 161 -13.22 13.63 3.02
CA GLY A 161 -14.24 13.63 1.97
C GLY A 161 -13.66 13.77 0.55
N ASP A 162 -12.40 13.41 0.33
CA ASP A 162 -11.76 13.42 -1.01
C ASP A 162 -11.75 12.00 -1.62
N SER A 163 -11.81 11.93 -2.94
CA SER A 163 -11.88 10.66 -3.67
C SER A 163 -11.18 10.77 -5.02
N ARG A 164 -10.54 9.67 -5.41
CA ARG A 164 -9.97 9.47 -6.74
C ARG A 164 -10.45 8.13 -7.29
N SER A 165 -10.78 8.11 -8.57
CA SER A 165 -11.22 6.90 -9.25
C SER A 165 -10.70 6.93 -10.69
N VAL A 166 -10.20 5.81 -11.16
CA VAL A 166 -9.71 5.63 -12.52
C VAL A 166 -10.20 4.31 -13.07
N VAL A 167 -10.45 4.28 -14.38
CA VAL A 167 -10.76 3.04 -15.10
C VAL A 167 -9.62 2.74 -16.06
N ARG A 168 -9.12 1.52 -16.05
CA ARG A 168 -8.10 1.02 -16.98
C ARG A 168 -8.51 -0.34 -17.52
N THR A 169 -8.18 -0.58 -18.78
CA THR A 169 -8.44 -1.87 -19.42
C THR A 169 -7.16 -2.69 -19.47
N HIS A 170 -7.20 -3.94 -19.06
CA HIS A 170 -6.08 -4.86 -19.09
C HIS A 170 -6.54 -6.31 -19.19
N ALA A 171 -5.90 -7.11 -20.04
CA ALA A 171 -6.12 -8.56 -20.03
C ALA A 171 -5.39 -9.16 -18.82
N ALA A 172 -6.13 -9.70 -17.86
CA ALA A 172 -5.57 -10.26 -16.63
C ALA A 172 -6.18 -11.64 -16.31
N ALA A 173 -5.52 -12.40 -15.44
CA ALA A 173 -5.92 -13.77 -15.12
C ALA A 173 -7.12 -13.80 -14.16
N ASN A 174 -7.21 -12.80 -13.28
CA ASN A 174 -8.23 -12.66 -12.23
C ASN A 174 -8.28 -13.87 -11.29
N VAL A 175 -7.12 -14.35 -10.87
CA VAL A 175 -6.91 -15.58 -10.10
C VAL A 175 -6.63 -15.34 -8.62
N SER A 176 -6.43 -14.09 -8.21
CA SER A 176 -6.36 -13.70 -6.80
C SER A 176 -7.09 -12.39 -6.50
N ALA A 177 -7.45 -12.21 -5.22
CA ALA A 177 -7.91 -10.95 -4.66
C ALA A 177 -7.29 -10.74 -3.27
N GLU A 178 -6.82 -9.52 -3.00
CA GLU A 178 -5.77 -9.29 -2.01
C GLU A 178 -6.04 -8.02 -1.19
N VAL A 179 -5.82 -8.12 0.12
CA VAL A 179 -5.75 -6.97 1.04
C VAL A 179 -4.48 -7.13 1.84
N VAL A 180 -3.48 -6.31 1.51
CA VAL A 180 -2.12 -6.54 2.00
C VAL A 180 -1.41 -5.24 2.34
N LEU A 181 -0.29 -5.43 3.00
CA LEU A 181 0.72 -4.46 3.34
C LEU A 181 2.02 -4.88 2.68
N GLU A 182 2.64 -3.96 1.96
CA GLU A 182 3.86 -4.20 1.21
C GLU A 182 4.98 -3.26 1.65
N ALA A 183 6.20 -3.78 1.73
CA ALA A 183 7.42 -2.96 1.73
C ALA A 183 8.55 -3.70 1.00
N GLN A 184 9.56 -2.98 0.53
CA GLN A 184 10.71 -3.67 -0.08
C GLN A 184 11.37 -4.61 0.95
N GLN A 185 11.75 -5.81 0.48
CA GLN A 185 12.29 -6.87 1.33
C GLN A 185 13.46 -6.35 2.20
N GLY A 186 13.40 -6.63 3.50
CA GLY A 186 14.48 -6.37 4.45
C GLY A 186 14.51 -4.99 5.12
N ALA A 187 13.51 -4.12 4.93
CA ALA A 187 13.52 -2.77 5.52
C ALA A 187 12.14 -2.10 5.74
N PHE A 188 11.20 -2.78 6.43
CA PHE A 188 9.97 -2.11 6.87
C PHE A 188 10.30 -0.93 7.78
N PRO A 189 9.75 0.28 7.55
CA PRO A 189 9.86 1.34 8.54
C PRO A 189 9.16 0.93 9.84
N ARG A 190 9.44 1.62 10.95
CA ARG A 190 8.71 1.31 12.21
C ARG A 190 7.27 1.82 12.09
N PHE A 191 6.31 0.91 11.94
CA PHE A 191 4.88 1.24 11.78
C PHE A 191 4.00 0.68 12.92
N GLY A 192 4.54 -0.20 13.76
CA GLY A 192 3.81 -0.82 14.86
C GLY A 192 2.77 -1.84 14.40
N SER A 193 1.63 -1.37 13.87
CA SER A 193 0.60 -2.24 13.29
C SER A 193 -0.31 -1.49 12.30
N VAL A 194 -0.87 -2.22 11.34
CA VAL A 194 -1.94 -1.75 10.46
C VAL A 194 -3.15 -2.66 10.62
N ARG A 195 -4.33 -2.08 10.82
CA ARG A 195 -5.59 -2.81 10.90
C ARG A 195 -6.43 -2.54 9.65
N PHE A 196 -6.81 -3.62 8.97
CA PHE A 196 -7.78 -3.60 7.89
C PHE A 196 -9.16 -3.97 8.42
N THR A 197 -10.19 -3.32 7.87
CA THR A 197 -11.62 -3.56 8.14
C THR A 197 -12.42 -3.48 6.87
N GLY A 198 -13.66 -4.00 6.87
CA GLY A 198 -14.49 -3.99 5.66
C GLY A 198 -13.84 -4.77 4.51
N ALA A 199 -12.97 -5.74 4.85
CA ALA A 199 -12.18 -6.49 3.91
C ALA A 199 -13.08 -7.53 3.21
N THR A 200 -13.47 -7.23 1.98
CA THR A 200 -14.43 -8.02 1.22
C THR A 200 -13.91 -8.38 -0.17
N VAL A 201 -14.34 -9.53 -0.67
CA VAL A 201 -14.08 -10.00 -2.03
C VAL A 201 -15.42 -10.40 -2.65
N ASP A 202 -15.74 -9.85 -3.82
CA ASP A 202 -17.03 -10.00 -4.52
C ASP A 202 -18.26 -9.70 -3.63
N GLY A 203 -18.12 -8.75 -2.70
CA GLY A 203 -19.18 -8.35 -1.78
C GLY A 203 -19.34 -9.24 -0.54
N GLU A 204 -18.53 -10.30 -0.39
CA GLU A 204 -18.52 -11.16 0.79
C GLU A 204 -17.31 -10.89 1.66
N SER A 205 -17.46 -11.07 2.97
CA SER A 205 -16.34 -10.99 3.90
C SER A 205 -15.23 -11.96 3.53
N MET A 206 -13.97 -11.51 3.49
CA MET A 206 -12.83 -12.40 3.23
C MET A 206 -12.72 -13.53 4.25
N GLY A 207 -13.15 -13.32 5.51
CA GLY A 207 -13.14 -14.38 6.53
C GLY A 207 -14.16 -15.49 6.28
N ALA A 208 -15.15 -15.26 5.42
CA ALA A 208 -16.08 -16.29 4.95
C ALA A 208 -15.53 -17.07 3.74
N ARG A 209 -14.39 -16.64 3.19
CA ARG A 209 -13.67 -17.33 2.12
C ARG A 209 -12.49 -18.10 2.71
N SER A 210 -11.97 -19.08 1.97
CA SER A 210 -10.74 -19.81 2.32
C SER A 210 -9.49 -18.93 2.13
N ALA A 211 -9.49 -17.72 2.70
CA ALA A 211 -8.40 -16.77 2.57
C ALA A 211 -7.14 -17.27 3.28
N THR A 212 -6.00 -17.13 2.61
CA THR A 212 -4.69 -17.49 3.14
C THR A 212 -4.04 -16.25 3.73
N ALA A 213 -3.67 -16.33 5.00
CA ALA A 213 -2.80 -15.32 5.61
C ALA A 213 -1.37 -15.50 5.06
N ILE A 214 -0.72 -14.38 4.76
CA ILE A 214 0.69 -14.32 4.36
C ILE A 214 1.44 -13.34 5.24
N ASP A 215 2.72 -13.59 5.49
CA ASP A 215 3.59 -12.74 6.28
C ASP A 215 4.86 -12.40 5.52
N ALA A 216 5.23 -11.11 5.52
CA ALA A 216 6.45 -10.66 4.90
C ALA A 216 7.69 -11.23 5.61
N THR A 217 8.67 -11.63 4.82
CA THR A 217 9.92 -12.25 5.24
C THR A 217 11.14 -11.55 4.63
N ASP A 218 12.30 -11.77 5.25
CA ASP A 218 13.61 -11.47 4.68
C ASP A 218 14.56 -12.64 4.98
N GLY A 219 15.85 -12.52 4.62
CA GLY A 219 16.86 -13.53 4.92
C GLY A 219 17.10 -13.82 6.41
N LYS A 220 16.44 -13.10 7.32
CA LYS A 220 16.49 -13.27 8.78
C LYS A 220 15.17 -13.82 9.36
N GLY A 221 14.16 -14.09 8.54
CA GLY A 221 12.88 -14.72 8.94
C GLY A 221 11.65 -13.83 8.70
N PHE A 222 10.60 -13.95 9.51
CA PHE A 222 9.38 -13.14 9.41
C PHE A 222 9.56 -11.73 9.96
N MET A 223 9.22 -10.70 9.19
CA MET A 223 9.26 -9.29 9.59
C MET A 223 7.95 -8.81 10.22
N THR A 224 6.85 -9.49 9.91
CA THR A 224 5.49 -9.15 10.34
C THR A 224 4.73 -10.39 10.79
N ALA A 225 3.63 -10.20 11.50
CA ALA A 225 2.66 -11.24 11.80
C ALA A 225 1.24 -10.75 11.49
N THR A 226 0.56 -11.48 10.63
CA THR A 226 -0.82 -11.26 10.21
C THR A 226 -1.74 -11.97 11.20
N GLY A 227 -2.51 -11.18 11.94
CA GLY A 227 -3.48 -11.68 12.89
C GLY A 227 -4.60 -12.46 12.22
N ARG A 228 -5.22 -13.34 13.01
CA ARG A 228 -6.41 -14.09 12.58
C ARG A 228 -7.52 -13.14 12.11
N MET A 229 -8.10 -13.44 10.95
CA MET A 229 -9.29 -12.78 10.45
C MET A 229 -10.47 -12.99 11.41
N SER A 230 -11.18 -11.90 11.73
CA SER A 230 -12.42 -11.91 12.49
C SER A 230 -13.48 -11.19 11.68
N GLY A 231 -14.36 -11.96 11.02
CA GLY A 231 -15.27 -11.41 10.03
C GLY A 231 -14.49 -10.80 8.87
N ASP A 232 -14.65 -9.51 8.64
CA ASP A 232 -14.03 -8.72 7.58
C ASP A 232 -12.83 -7.87 8.05
N ALA A 233 -12.25 -8.22 9.21
CA ALA A 233 -11.18 -7.43 9.81
C ALA A 233 -10.01 -8.29 10.31
N PHE A 234 -8.80 -7.74 10.16
CA PHE A 234 -7.55 -8.35 10.65
C PHE A 234 -6.51 -7.27 10.93
N THR A 235 -5.41 -7.63 11.59
CA THR A 235 -4.34 -6.69 11.95
C THR A 235 -2.99 -7.30 11.64
N ILE A 236 -2.15 -6.56 10.93
CA ILE A 236 -0.76 -6.91 10.68
C ILE A 236 0.09 -6.18 11.72
N ARG A 237 0.91 -6.93 12.46
CA ARG A 237 1.82 -6.39 13.47
C ARG A 237 3.25 -6.46 12.94
N GLN A 238 4.02 -5.41 13.18
CA GLN A 238 5.45 -5.44 12.96
C GLN A 238 6.12 -6.31 14.04
N LEU A 239 6.98 -7.23 13.61
CA LEU A 239 7.86 -7.99 14.49
C LEU A 239 9.26 -7.37 14.52
N ARG A 240 9.70 -6.90 13.36
CA ARG A 240 11.05 -6.40 13.09
C ARG A 240 10.99 -5.22 12.11
N GLY A 241 11.96 -4.32 12.20
CA GLY A 241 12.20 -3.25 11.23
C GLY A 241 13.69 -3.13 10.94
#